data_AF-A0A1D1ZIE7-F1
#
_entry.id   AF-A0A1D1ZIE7-F1
#
_cell.length_a   1.000
_cell.length_b   1.000
_cell.length_c   1.000
_cell.angle_alpha   90.00
_cell.angle_beta   90.00
_cell.angle_gamma   90.00
#
_symmetry.space_group_name_H-M   'P 1'
#
loop_
_entity.id
_entity.type
_entity.pdbx_description
1 polymer ?
#
loop_
_entity_poly.entity_id
_entity_poly.type
_entity_poly.pdbx_seq_one_letter_code
_entity_poly.pdbx_strand_id
1 'polypeptide(L)'
;MGMIMGDGMYNFLKVLYRAVTTALVKRRVAEQEAHIDVRLRAVRGRRERDAATAAAHKQVQDDRRRTEVFLEDQVPLGVAYGGYVAIAAVCVVTLPRIFPGFKWYYVVVVCTCMPVFAFCNAYCCGLTDWNIACTYGALANFVVGAWTDAAHGGVLAGLAAHGMVGSVVFTASELIRDFKTGYLTLASRRAVFVSQAIGTAMGCVISPCVFWLFYQAFDVGTPGTDYPAPFARIYRSLAILGADGFGSSLPKHCLTLCYAFFSAAFLISFVKDVAGKSTVARFIPIPTAMAIPLYFGSYLGIDMCLGSFIIYVWERVDRAKAEAFGPAVASGLMCGAGMWTLPESVLSLANVKPPICMTFLSRKTYESLHAVLSP
;
A
#
# COMPACT_ATOMS: atom_id res chain seq x y z
N MET A 1 -4.32 7.19 -9.26
CA MET A 1 -5.28 6.36 -8.47
C MET A 1 -5.99 5.31 -9.32
N GLY A 2 -6.60 5.69 -10.45
CA GLY A 2 -7.34 4.75 -11.32
C GLY A 2 -6.56 3.47 -11.69
N MET A 3 -5.28 3.59 -12.10
CA MET A 3 -4.46 2.42 -12.45
C MET A 3 -4.22 1.44 -11.29
N ILE A 4 -3.81 1.96 -10.12
CA ILE A 4 -3.54 1.16 -8.90
C ILE A 4 -4.82 0.44 -8.47
N MET A 5 -5.94 1.15 -8.48
CA MET A 5 -7.23 0.59 -8.09
C MET A 5 -7.75 -0.43 -9.09
N GLY A 6 -7.55 -0.23 -10.40
CA GLY A 6 -7.98 -1.15 -11.45
C GLY A 6 -7.26 -2.50 -11.38
N ASP A 7 -5.93 -2.47 -11.27
CA ASP A 7 -5.12 -3.68 -11.13
C ASP A 7 -5.35 -4.38 -9.77
N GLY A 8 -5.44 -3.61 -8.68
CA GLY A 8 -5.78 -4.15 -7.36
C GLY A 8 -7.16 -4.82 -7.33
N MET A 9 -8.18 -4.17 -7.91
CA MET A 9 -9.54 -4.72 -7.99
C MET A 9 -9.60 -6.00 -8.80
N TYR A 10 -8.92 -6.05 -9.95
CA TYR A 10 -8.83 -7.26 -10.76
C TYR A 10 -8.26 -8.43 -9.95
N ASN A 11 -7.13 -8.20 -9.25
CA ASN A 11 -6.51 -9.25 -8.43
C ASN A 11 -7.36 -9.62 -7.22
N PHE A 12 -8.08 -8.67 -6.61
CA PHE A 12 -9.03 -8.94 -5.53
C PHE A 12 -10.14 -9.88 -6.01
N LEU A 13 -10.79 -9.54 -7.12
CA LEU A 13 -11.86 -10.36 -7.72
C LEU A 13 -11.34 -11.74 -8.13
N LYS A 14 -10.12 -11.82 -8.68
CA LYS A 14 -9.48 -13.09 -9.05
C LYS A 14 -9.25 -13.98 -7.83
N VAL A 15 -8.67 -13.43 -6.76
CA VAL A 15 -8.41 -14.18 -5.52
C VAL A 15 -9.71 -14.58 -4.87
N LEU A 16 -10.70 -13.69 -4.80
CA LEU A 16 -12.03 -13.99 -4.28
C LEU A 16 -12.70 -15.11 -5.07
N TYR A 17 -12.70 -15.03 -6.40
CA TYR A 17 -13.23 -16.07 -7.28
C TYR A 17 -12.56 -17.42 -7.03
N ARG A 18 -11.21 -17.45 -6.95
CA ARG A 18 -10.46 -18.68 -6.66
C ARG A 18 -10.73 -19.22 -5.26
N ALA A 19 -10.85 -18.35 -4.27
CA ALA A 19 -11.14 -18.74 -2.89
C ALA A 19 -12.55 -19.34 -2.78
N VAL A 20 -13.55 -18.69 -3.38
CA VAL A 20 -14.94 -19.17 -3.39
C VAL A 20 -15.05 -20.48 -4.16
N THR A 21 -14.50 -20.56 -5.38
CA THR A 21 -14.53 -21.80 -6.17
C THR A 21 -13.82 -22.95 -5.45
N THR A 22 -12.67 -22.70 -4.84
CA THR A 22 -11.96 -23.72 -4.04
C THR A 22 -12.76 -24.14 -2.81
N ALA A 23 -13.41 -23.20 -2.12
CA ALA A 23 -14.26 -23.52 -0.97
C ALA A 23 -15.50 -24.31 -1.38
N LEU A 24 -16.14 -23.97 -2.51
CA LEU A 24 -17.28 -24.69 -3.06
C LEU A 24 -16.89 -26.09 -3.53
N VAL A 25 -15.75 -26.23 -4.21
CA VAL A 25 -15.21 -27.54 -4.61
C VAL A 25 -14.85 -28.36 -3.39
N LYS A 26 -14.17 -27.80 -2.39
CA LYS A 26 -13.88 -28.51 -1.13
C LYS A 26 -15.14 -28.93 -0.39
N ARG A 27 -16.20 -28.10 -0.37
CA ARG A 27 -17.50 -28.48 0.20
C ARG A 27 -18.17 -29.61 -0.58
N ARG A 28 -18.15 -29.55 -1.92
CA ARG A 28 -18.67 -30.62 -2.79
C ARG A 28 -17.88 -31.92 -2.66
N VAL A 29 -16.56 -31.82 -2.54
CA VAL A 29 -15.67 -32.97 -2.31
C VAL A 29 -15.87 -33.53 -0.90
N ALA A 30 -16.01 -32.69 0.14
CA ALA A 30 -16.33 -33.13 1.49
C ALA A 30 -17.74 -33.76 1.59
N GLU A 31 -18.71 -33.29 0.79
CA GLU A 31 -20.03 -33.92 0.62
C GLU A 31 -19.94 -35.25 -0.17
N GLN A 32 -19.01 -35.39 -1.11
CA GLN A 32 -18.76 -36.65 -1.84
C GLN A 32 -17.90 -37.66 -1.05
N GLU A 33 -16.96 -37.21 -0.22
CA GLU A 33 -16.13 -38.04 0.66
C GLU A 33 -16.92 -38.61 1.85
N ALA A 34 -18.12 -38.09 2.14
CA ALA A 34 -19.08 -38.75 3.02
C ALA A 34 -19.67 -40.06 2.44
N HIS A 35 -19.38 -40.39 1.17
CA HIS A 35 -19.88 -41.58 0.48
C HIS A 35 -18.83 -42.46 -0.19
N ILE A 36 -17.55 -42.08 -0.21
CA ILE A 36 -16.50 -42.86 -0.87
C ILE A 36 -15.23 -42.79 -0.03
N ASP A 37 -15.25 -43.47 1.11
CA ASP A 37 -14.03 -43.95 1.72
C ASP A 37 -13.72 -45.33 1.11
N VAL A 38 -12.43 -45.65 0.93
CA VAL A 38 -11.86 -46.83 0.24
C VAL A 38 -11.43 -46.59 -1.23
N ARG A 39 -10.12 -46.82 -1.47
CA ARG A 39 -9.33 -46.78 -2.73
C ARG A 39 -8.79 -45.42 -3.17
N LEU A 40 -7.59 -45.09 -2.69
CA LEU A 40 -6.35 -44.98 -3.50
C LEU A 40 -5.26 -44.23 -2.73
N ARG A 41 -4.61 -44.94 -1.80
CA ARG A 41 -3.24 -44.61 -1.33
C ARG A 41 -2.33 -45.80 -1.61
N ALA A 42 -2.06 -46.03 -2.88
CA ALA A 42 -0.98 -46.89 -3.33
C ALA A 42 -0.34 -46.23 -4.56
N VAL A 43 0.96 -46.43 -4.72
CA VAL A 43 1.86 -45.86 -5.74
C VAL A 43 2.48 -44.51 -5.36
N ARG A 44 3.46 -44.58 -4.45
CA ARG A 44 4.51 -43.58 -4.31
C ARG A 44 5.87 -44.23 -4.62
N GLY A 45 6.49 -43.76 -5.70
CA GLY A 45 7.86 -44.06 -6.14
C GLY A 45 8.07 -43.24 -7.42
N ARG A 46 9.20 -42.61 -7.69
CA ARG A 46 10.59 -42.84 -7.30
C ARG A 46 11.37 -41.51 -7.46
N ARG A 47 12.53 -41.49 -6.82
CA ARG A 47 13.50 -40.41 -6.65
C ARG A 47 14.47 -40.33 -7.85
N GLU A 48 14.90 -39.13 -8.24
CA GLU A 48 16.18 -38.90 -8.92
C GLU A 48 16.77 -37.54 -8.47
N ARG A 49 18.10 -37.50 -8.30
CA ARG A 49 18.87 -36.43 -7.66
C ARG A 49 19.87 -35.88 -8.68
N ASP A 50 19.81 -34.58 -8.93
CA ASP A 50 20.94 -33.75 -9.36
C ASP A 50 21.24 -32.68 -8.29
N ALA A 51 22.45 -32.11 -8.30
CA ALA A 51 22.90 -31.15 -7.29
C ALA A 51 22.09 -29.82 -7.29
N ALA A 52 21.48 -29.43 -8.42
CA ALA A 52 20.53 -28.32 -8.48
C ALA A 52 19.15 -28.67 -7.88
N THR A 53 18.76 -29.95 -7.96
CA THR A 53 17.51 -30.47 -7.38
C THR A 53 17.60 -30.58 -5.86
N ALA A 54 18.79 -30.75 -5.28
CA ALA A 54 18.96 -30.81 -3.82
C ALA A 54 18.70 -29.46 -3.14
N ALA A 55 19.15 -28.35 -3.73
CA ALA A 55 18.86 -27.00 -3.24
C ALA A 55 17.38 -26.66 -3.43
N ALA A 56 16.80 -26.98 -4.59
CA ALA A 56 15.37 -26.80 -4.84
C ALA A 56 14.49 -27.68 -3.92
N HIS A 57 14.88 -28.93 -3.66
CA HIS A 57 14.19 -29.82 -2.71
C HIS A 57 14.29 -29.32 -1.27
N LYS A 58 15.46 -28.82 -0.86
CA LYS A 58 15.64 -28.21 0.46
C LYS A 58 14.78 -26.96 0.61
N GLN A 59 14.75 -26.09 -0.41
CA GLN A 59 13.89 -24.91 -0.42
C GLN A 59 12.40 -25.27 -0.37
N VAL A 60 11.96 -26.25 -1.15
CA VAL A 60 10.57 -26.76 -1.11
C VAL A 60 10.23 -27.37 0.25
N GLN A 61 11.19 -28.07 0.88
CA GLN A 61 11.01 -28.65 2.21
C GLN A 61 10.97 -27.58 3.31
N ASP A 62 11.83 -26.57 3.23
CA ASP A 62 11.84 -25.41 4.13
C ASP A 62 10.55 -24.60 3.99
N ASP A 63 10.08 -24.35 2.76
CA ASP A 63 8.82 -23.65 2.50
C ASP A 63 7.61 -24.45 2.99
N ARG A 64 7.65 -25.78 2.85
CA ARG A 64 6.60 -26.65 3.41
C ARG A 64 6.59 -26.56 4.94
N ARG A 65 7.75 -26.64 5.59
CA ARG A 65 7.86 -26.50 7.06
C ARG A 65 7.36 -25.13 7.53
N ARG A 66 7.76 -24.05 6.85
CA ARG A 66 7.27 -22.69 7.14
C ARG A 66 5.76 -22.60 6.98
N THR A 67 5.20 -23.23 5.95
CA THR A 67 3.76 -23.26 5.72
C THR A 67 3.04 -24.04 6.81
N GLU A 68 3.53 -25.21 7.21
CA GLU A 68 2.94 -26.01 8.30
C GLU A 68 2.90 -25.20 9.60
N VAL A 69 4.02 -24.62 10.04
CA VAL A 69 4.10 -23.77 11.25
C VAL A 69 3.20 -22.54 11.15
N PHE A 70 3.19 -21.87 10.00
CA PHE A 70 2.38 -20.67 9.81
C PHE A 70 0.88 -20.98 9.87
N LEU A 71 0.44 -22.13 9.35
CA LEU A 71 -0.97 -22.54 9.32
C LEU A 71 -1.46 -23.08 10.67
N GLU A 72 -0.58 -23.74 11.44
CA GLU A 72 -0.90 -24.27 12.78
C GLU A 72 -1.37 -23.18 13.73
N ASP A 73 -0.70 -22.02 13.71
CA ASP A 73 -0.98 -20.86 14.56
C ASP A 73 -1.97 -19.86 13.93
N GLN A 74 -2.95 -20.31 13.16
CA GLN A 74 -3.94 -19.40 12.59
C GLN A 74 -4.83 -18.75 13.67
N VAL A 75 -5.11 -17.46 13.48
CA VAL A 75 -6.19 -16.76 14.21
C VAL A 75 -7.51 -17.30 13.65
N PRO A 76 -8.41 -17.83 14.49
CA PRO A 76 -9.69 -18.34 14.02
C PRO A 76 -10.46 -17.27 13.25
N LEU A 77 -10.97 -17.64 12.06
CA LEU A 77 -11.68 -16.70 11.19
C LEU A 77 -12.88 -16.05 11.89
N GLY A 78 -13.57 -16.77 12.78
CA GLY A 78 -14.66 -16.23 13.58
C GLY A 78 -14.23 -15.06 14.48
N VAL A 79 -13.03 -15.13 15.06
CA VAL A 79 -12.47 -14.03 15.87
C VAL A 79 -12.13 -12.84 14.98
N ALA A 80 -11.58 -13.07 13.79
CA ALA A 80 -11.25 -12.00 12.84
C ALA A 80 -12.51 -11.28 12.33
N TYR A 81 -13.53 -12.01 11.87
CA TYR A 81 -14.79 -11.43 11.39
C TYR A 81 -15.57 -10.77 12.54
N GLY A 82 -15.67 -11.43 13.69
CA GLY A 82 -16.34 -10.87 14.87
C GLY A 82 -15.66 -9.61 15.38
N GLY A 83 -14.33 -9.62 15.47
CA GLY A 83 -13.54 -8.45 15.86
C GLY A 83 -13.70 -7.28 14.89
N TYR A 84 -13.70 -7.56 13.58
CA TYR A 84 -13.94 -6.54 12.57
C TYR A 84 -15.33 -5.89 12.71
N VAL A 85 -16.39 -6.69 12.85
CA VAL A 85 -17.76 -6.19 13.04
C VAL A 85 -17.89 -5.41 14.35
N ALA A 86 -17.29 -5.88 15.43
CA ALA A 86 -17.31 -5.20 16.72
C ALA A 86 -16.62 -3.83 16.66
N ILE A 87 -15.41 -3.77 16.09
CA ILE A 87 -14.67 -2.51 15.93
C ILE A 87 -15.42 -1.56 14.99
N ALA A 88 -15.97 -2.07 13.88
CA ALA A 88 -16.78 -1.27 12.97
C ALA A 88 -18.00 -0.66 13.68
N ALA A 89 -18.69 -1.43 14.53
CA ALA A 89 -19.80 -0.93 15.33
C ALA A 89 -19.36 0.20 16.29
N VAL A 90 -18.20 0.07 16.93
CA VAL A 90 -17.63 1.15 17.76
C VAL A 90 -17.36 2.38 16.92
N CYS A 91 -16.72 2.25 15.75
CA CYS A 91 -16.45 3.38 14.84
C CYS A 91 -17.72 4.10 14.39
N VAL A 92 -18.78 3.36 14.03
CA VAL A 92 -20.08 3.91 13.61
C VAL A 92 -20.72 4.74 14.73
N VAL A 93 -20.43 4.41 15.99
CA VAL A 93 -20.98 5.07 17.17
C VAL A 93 -20.10 6.24 17.65
N THR A 94 -18.78 6.12 17.59
CA THR A 94 -17.84 7.15 18.11
C THR A 94 -17.54 8.25 17.10
N LEU A 95 -17.31 7.92 15.82
CA LEU A 95 -16.86 8.88 14.82
C LEU A 95 -17.88 10.01 14.56
N PRO A 96 -19.20 9.76 14.46
CA PRO A 96 -20.17 10.84 14.30
C PRO A 96 -20.27 11.77 15.52
N ARG A 97 -19.85 11.31 16.71
CA ARG A 97 -19.83 12.16 17.92
C ARG A 97 -18.62 13.09 17.94
N ILE A 98 -17.48 12.63 17.43
CA ILE A 98 -16.25 13.43 17.34
C ILE A 98 -16.35 14.39 16.14
N PHE A 99 -16.88 13.91 15.01
CA PHE A 99 -17.02 14.66 13.76
C PHE A 99 -18.49 14.68 13.34
N PRO A 100 -19.28 15.69 13.74
CA PRO A 100 -20.72 15.74 13.46
C PRO A 100 -21.09 15.67 11.97
N GLY A 101 -20.21 16.14 11.08
CA GLY A 101 -20.39 16.03 9.62
C GLY A 101 -20.25 14.59 9.10
N PHE A 102 -19.56 13.69 9.81
CA PHE A 102 -19.33 12.31 9.40
C PHE A 102 -20.40 11.37 9.99
N LYS A 103 -21.62 11.47 9.42
CA LYS A 103 -22.78 10.68 9.85
C LYS A 103 -22.54 9.17 9.76
N TRP A 104 -23.27 8.42 10.58
CA TRP A 104 -23.10 6.97 10.76
C TRP A 104 -23.15 6.16 9.45
N TYR A 105 -24.00 6.55 8.49
CA TYR A 105 -24.14 5.82 7.22
C TYR A 105 -22.90 5.95 6.33
N TYR A 106 -22.19 7.08 6.35
CA TYR A 106 -20.91 7.21 5.65
C TYR A 106 -19.87 6.27 6.24
N VAL A 107 -19.83 6.16 7.58
CA VAL A 107 -18.92 5.25 8.28
C VAL A 107 -19.18 3.79 7.88
N VAL A 108 -20.45 3.37 7.80
CA VAL A 108 -20.83 2.01 7.38
C VAL A 108 -20.36 1.70 5.95
N VAL A 109 -20.58 2.63 5.01
CA VAL A 109 -20.15 2.44 3.61
C VAL A 109 -18.62 2.37 3.53
N VAL A 110 -17.92 3.29 4.21
CA VAL A 110 -16.45 3.30 4.25
C VAL A 110 -15.91 1.99 4.84
N CYS A 111 -16.46 1.53 5.97
CA CYS A 111 -16.12 0.23 6.55
C CYS A 111 -16.30 -0.89 5.51
N THR A 112 -17.44 -0.97 4.86
CA THR A 112 -17.75 -2.04 3.88
C THR A 112 -16.77 -2.08 2.71
N CYS A 113 -16.33 -0.91 2.22
CA CYS A 113 -15.34 -0.82 1.14
C CYS A 113 -13.89 -1.09 1.61
N MET A 114 -13.61 -0.97 2.90
CA MET A 114 -12.27 -0.96 3.47
C MET A 114 -11.46 -2.25 3.23
N PRO A 115 -12.03 -3.47 3.33
CA PRO A 115 -11.29 -4.70 3.02
C PRO A 115 -10.77 -4.75 1.58
N VAL A 116 -11.51 -4.16 0.63
CA VAL A 116 -11.08 -4.09 -0.78
C VAL A 116 -9.88 -3.16 -0.91
N PHE A 117 -9.93 -1.96 -0.31
CA PHE A 117 -8.80 -1.03 -0.31
C PHE A 117 -7.58 -1.60 0.40
N ALA A 118 -7.79 -2.27 1.54
CA ALA A 118 -6.74 -2.94 2.29
C ALA A 118 -6.06 -4.03 1.45
N PHE A 119 -6.83 -4.86 0.74
CA PHE A 119 -6.27 -5.86 -0.17
C PHE A 119 -5.48 -5.23 -1.31
N CYS A 120 -6.04 -4.23 -2.00
CA CYS A 120 -5.37 -3.57 -3.11
C CYS A 120 -4.04 -2.94 -2.67
N ASN A 121 -4.02 -2.29 -1.50
CA ASN A 121 -2.80 -1.71 -0.94
C ASN A 121 -1.79 -2.79 -0.54
N ALA A 122 -2.23 -3.87 0.10
CA ALA A 122 -1.35 -4.96 0.49
C ALA A 122 -0.73 -5.68 -0.72
N TYR A 123 -1.51 -5.84 -1.80
CA TYR A 123 -1.02 -6.33 -3.08
C TYR A 123 0.03 -5.38 -3.68
N CYS A 124 -0.24 -4.07 -3.69
CA CYS A 124 0.71 -3.05 -4.13
C CYS A 124 2.01 -3.13 -3.32
N CYS A 125 1.91 -3.13 -1.99
CA CYS A 125 3.05 -3.27 -1.08
C CYS A 125 3.83 -4.54 -1.36
N GLY A 126 3.14 -5.67 -1.54
CA GLY A 126 3.79 -6.96 -1.82
C GLY A 126 4.52 -6.99 -3.16
N LEU A 127 4.12 -6.17 -4.13
CA LEU A 127 4.74 -6.09 -5.44
C LEU A 127 5.92 -5.10 -5.49
N THR A 128 5.79 -3.96 -4.82
CA THR A 128 6.69 -2.81 -5.00
C THR A 128 7.38 -2.35 -3.72
N ASP A 129 7.13 -3.01 -2.59
CA ASP A 129 7.54 -2.60 -1.24
C ASP A 129 7.10 -1.18 -0.84
N TRP A 130 6.05 -0.67 -1.50
CA TRP A 130 5.52 0.67 -1.27
C TRP A 130 4.11 0.63 -0.70
N ASN A 131 3.96 1.24 0.47
CA ASN A 131 2.67 1.44 1.13
C ASN A 131 2.05 2.77 0.72
N ILE A 132 0.93 2.71 0.01
CA ILE A 132 0.27 3.87 -0.58
C ILE A 132 -1.10 4.09 0.09
N ALA A 133 -1.23 3.78 1.38
CA ALA A 133 -2.48 3.95 2.11
C ALA A 133 -3.04 5.38 2.04
N CYS A 134 -2.18 6.40 2.05
CA CYS A 134 -2.59 7.80 1.91
C CYS A 134 -3.34 8.09 0.61
N THR A 135 -3.08 7.33 -0.47
CA THR A 135 -3.81 7.44 -1.73
C THR A 135 -5.26 6.98 -1.59
N TYR A 136 -5.48 5.86 -0.88
CA TYR A 136 -6.82 5.36 -0.61
C TYR A 136 -7.57 6.28 0.36
N GLY A 137 -6.86 6.81 1.36
CA GLY A 137 -7.38 7.88 2.22
C GLY A 137 -7.77 9.13 1.42
N ALA A 138 -6.94 9.55 0.45
CA ALA A 138 -7.24 10.69 -0.41
C ALA A 138 -8.48 10.44 -1.28
N LEU A 139 -8.67 9.23 -1.79
CA LEU A 139 -9.89 8.85 -2.50
C LEU A 139 -11.12 8.90 -1.58
N ALA A 140 -11.02 8.35 -0.37
CA ALA A 140 -12.09 8.40 0.63
C ALA A 140 -12.43 9.84 1.04
N ASN A 141 -11.42 10.69 1.21
CA ASN A 141 -11.58 12.12 1.46
C ASN A 141 -12.44 12.78 0.39
N PHE A 142 -12.06 12.55 -0.86
CA PHE A 142 -12.72 13.16 -2.01
C PHE A 142 -14.16 12.67 -2.18
N VAL A 143 -14.39 11.36 -2.07
CA VAL A 143 -15.73 10.75 -2.26
C VAL A 143 -16.67 11.10 -1.12
N VAL A 144 -16.24 10.96 0.13
CA VAL A 144 -17.08 11.31 1.29
C VAL A 144 -17.30 12.82 1.29
N GLY A 145 -16.25 13.61 1.08
CA GLY A 145 -16.33 15.06 0.94
C GLY A 145 -17.36 15.48 -0.09
N ALA A 146 -17.35 14.91 -1.30
CA ALA A 146 -18.34 15.21 -2.34
C ALA A 146 -19.75 14.73 -2.05
N TRP A 147 -19.91 13.73 -1.18
CA TRP A 147 -21.22 13.22 -0.79
C TRP A 147 -21.80 13.97 0.42
N THR A 148 -20.97 14.68 1.18
CA THR A 148 -21.39 15.64 2.21
C THR A 148 -21.25 17.05 1.64
N ASP A 149 -22.33 17.67 1.16
CA ASP A 149 -22.25 19.04 0.62
C ASP A 149 -21.44 19.98 1.54
N ALA A 150 -20.72 20.95 0.97
CA ALA A 150 -19.91 21.91 1.73
C ALA A 150 -20.67 22.60 2.88
N ALA A 151 -21.96 22.85 2.71
CA ALA A 151 -22.85 23.43 3.72
C ALA A 151 -23.07 22.54 4.96
N HIS A 152 -22.86 21.23 4.85
CA HIS A 152 -23.10 20.24 5.90
C HIS A 152 -21.81 19.68 6.53
N GLY A 153 -20.69 20.41 6.40
CA GLY A 153 -19.42 20.02 7.03
C GLY A 153 -18.61 19.00 6.24
N GLY A 154 -18.73 18.99 4.91
CA GLY A 154 -18.09 17.96 4.08
C GLY A 154 -16.58 17.92 4.11
N VAL A 155 -15.93 19.06 4.36
CA VAL A 155 -14.47 19.12 4.55
C VAL A 155 -14.04 18.28 5.76
N LEU A 156 -14.76 18.39 6.88
CA LEU A 156 -14.43 17.65 8.10
C LEU A 156 -14.77 16.15 7.94
N ALA A 157 -15.89 15.84 7.30
CA ALA A 157 -16.29 14.46 7.02
C ALA A 157 -15.30 13.75 6.08
N GLY A 158 -14.85 14.42 5.02
CA GLY A 158 -13.82 13.93 4.11
C GLY A 158 -12.49 13.69 4.83
N LEU A 159 -12.01 14.64 5.63
CA LEU A 159 -10.77 14.46 6.40
C LEU A 159 -10.87 13.33 7.43
N ALA A 160 -12.02 13.16 8.08
CA ALA A 160 -12.26 12.04 9.00
C ALA A 160 -12.23 10.70 8.25
N ALA A 161 -12.88 10.63 7.08
CA ALA A 161 -12.84 9.45 6.21
C ALA A 161 -11.42 9.15 5.70
N HIS A 162 -10.64 10.19 5.38
CA HIS A 162 -9.23 10.07 5.00
C HIS A 162 -8.44 9.35 6.08
N GLY A 163 -8.50 9.85 7.32
CA GLY A 163 -7.76 9.29 8.44
C GLY A 163 -8.18 7.85 8.72
N MET A 164 -9.48 7.58 8.73
CA MET A 164 -10.02 6.24 8.95
C MET A 164 -9.52 5.23 7.91
N VAL A 165 -9.70 5.52 6.61
CA VAL A 165 -9.28 4.62 5.55
C VAL A 165 -7.75 4.50 5.50
N GLY A 166 -7.05 5.63 5.60
CA GLY A 166 -5.60 5.67 5.58
C GLY A 166 -4.98 4.80 6.67
N SER A 167 -5.42 4.95 7.92
CA SER A 167 -4.88 4.15 9.03
C SER A 167 -5.15 2.67 8.87
N VAL A 168 -6.38 2.25 8.53
CA VAL A 168 -6.68 0.81 8.41
C VAL A 168 -5.97 0.17 7.21
N VAL A 169 -5.98 0.84 6.06
CA VAL A 169 -5.33 0.34 4.84
C VAL A 169 -3.80 0.29 5.03
N PHE A 170 -3.23 1.22 5.80
CA PHE A 170 -1.81 1.19 6.18
C PHE A 170 -1.51 0.00 7.08
N THR A 171 -2.22 -0.13 8.20
CA THR A 171 -2.00 -1.20 9.19
C THR A 171 -2.21 -2.59 8.60
N ALA A 172 -3.18 -2.76 7.71
CA ALA A 172 -3.43 -4.05 7.05
C ALA A 172 -2.24 -4.51 6.19
N SER A 173 -1.62 -3.58 5.43
CA SER A 173 -0.44 -3.88 4.64
C SER A 173 0.79 -4.18 5.49
N GLU A 174 1.02 -3.40 6.56
CA GLU A 174 2.12 -3.67 7.49
C GLU A 174 1.94 -5.02 8.19
N LEU A 175 0.71 -5.36 8.63
CA LEU A 175 0.42 -6.68 9.21
C LEU A 175 0.76 -7.82 8.25
N ILE A 176 0.48 -7.65 6.94
CA ILE A 176 0.82 -8.66 5.93
C ILE A 176 2.35 -8.76 5.73
N ARG A 177 3.08 -7.63 5.79
CA ARG A 177 4.56 -7.63 5.77
C ARG A 177 5.12 -8.32 7.01
N ASP A 178 4.59 -8.02 8.19
CA ASP A 178 5.00 -8.65 9.44
C ASP A 178 4.69 -10.15 9.46
N PHE A 179 3.54 -10.57 8.91
CA PHE A 179 3.24 -11.98 8.70
C PHE A 179 4.19 -12.65 7.71
N LYS A 180 4.64 -11.95 6.67
CA LYS A 180 5.65 -12.47 5.75
C LYS A 180 6.99 -12.64 6.46
N THR A 181 7.40 -11.66 7.28
CA THR A 181 8.60 -11.75 8.10
C THR A 181 8.49 -12.92 9.09
N GLY A 182 7.37 -13.04 9.80
CA GLY A 182 7.09 -14.14 10.71
C GLY A 182 7.09 -15.51 10.02
N TYR A 183 6.55 -15.60 8.81
CA TYR A 183 6.62 -16.81 7.98
C TYR A 183 8.07 -17.20 7.64
N LEU A 184 8.93 -16.21 7.33
CA LEU A 184 10.33 -16.46 6.99
C LEU A 184 11.18 -16.82 8.23
N THR A 185 10.88 -16.23 9.39
CA THR A 185 11.58 -16.45 10.67
C THR A 185 11.00 -17.60 11.50
N LEU A 186 9.95 -18.26 11.03
CA LEU A 186 9.20 -19.29 11.78
C LEU A 186 8.59 -18.76 13.09
N ALA A 187 8.32 -17.46 13.17
CA ALA A 187 7.64 -16.87 14.32
C ALA A 187 6.14 -17.20 14.31
N SER A 188 5.56 -17.34 15.51
CA SER A 188 4.13 -17.60 15.67
C SER A 188 3.30 -16.44 15.11
N ARG A 189 2.35 -16.76 14.21
CA ARG A 189 1.43 -15.78 13.61
C ARG A 189 0.59 -15.07 14.66
N ARG A 190 0.17 -15.78 15.73
CA ARG A 190 -0.60 -15.18 16.84
C ARG A 190 0.23 -14.18 17.62
N ALA A 191 1.50 -14.51 17.89
CA ALA A 191 2.40 -13.60 18.60
C ALA A 191 2.59 -12.29 17.82
N VAL A 192 2.82 -12.38 16.50
CA VAL A 192 2.94 -11.20 15.61
C VAL A 192 1.67 -10.35 15.64
N PHE A 193 0.50 -10.98 15.55
CA PHE A 193 -0.78 -10.27 15.61
C PHE A 193 -0.98 -9.56 16.96
N VAL A 194 -0.70 -10.25 18.08
CA VAL A 194 -0.83 -9.67 19.42
C VAL A 194 0.17 -8.53 19.64
N SER A 195 1.42 -8.67 19.18
CA SER A 195 2.40 -7.59 19.27
C SER A 195 1.96 -6.35 18.50
N GLN A 196 1.36 -6.52 17.32
CA GLN A 196 0.87 -5.38 16.54
C GLN A 196 -0.35 -4.73 17.20
N ALA A 197 -1.24 -5.51 17.81
CA ALA A 197 -2.36 -4.99 18.59
C ALA A 197 -1.87 -4.15 19.78
N ILE A 198 -0.87 -4.64 20.53
CA ILE A 198 -0.25 -3.91 21.64
C ILE A 198 0.42 -2.64 21.15
N GLY A 199 1.23 -2.72 20.09
CA GLY A 199 1.91 -1.57 19.51
C GLY A 199 0.94 -0.51 18.99
N THR A 200 -0.17 -0.93 18.39
CA THR A 200 -1.24 -0.02 17.95
C THR A 200 -1.91 0.67 19.14
N ALA A 201 -2.23 -0.07 20.21
CA ALA A 201 -2.82 0.48 21.42
C ALA A 201 -1.90 1.51 22.10
N MET A 202 -0.60 1.20 22.19
CA MET A 202 0.41 2.15 22.67
C MET A 202 0.49 3.39 21.77
N GLY A 203 0.49 3.20 20.44
CA GLY A 203 0.51 4.29 19.46
C GLY A 203 -0.70 5.22 19.54
N CYS A 204 -1.88 4.70 19.87
CA CYS A 204 -3.09 5.50 20.08
C CYS A 204 -2.96 6.48 21.27
N VAL A 205 -2.05 6.24 22.21
CA VAL A 205 -1.78 7.13 23.35
C VAL A 205 -0.55 7.98 23.10
N ILE A 206 0.57 7.35 22.71
CA ILE A 206 1.86 8.02 22.58
C ILE A 206 1.83 9.04 21.43
N SER A 207 1.28 8.68 20.26
CA SER A 207 1.33 9.55 19.08
C SER A 207 0.56 10.87 19.29
N PRO A 208 -0.68 10.89 19.81
CA PRO A 208 -1.36 12.14 20.13
C PRO A 208 -0.65 12.96 21.22
N CYS A 209 -0.09 12.32 22.24
CA CYS A 209 0.66 13.02 23.28
C CYS A 209 1.89 13.74 22.72
N VAL A 210 2.69 13.05 21.89
CA VAL A 210 3.86 13.64 21.23
C VAL A 210 3.43 14.75 20.27
N PHE A 211 2.40 14.51 19.47
CA PHE A 211 1.85 15.55 18.57
C PHE A 211 1.40 16.78 19.35
N TRP A 212 0.70 16.61 20.48
CA TRP A 212 0.24 17.72 21.31
C TRP A 212 1.39 18.52 21.90
N LEU A 213 2.47 17.86 22.35
CA LEU A 213 3.67 18.53 22.81
C LEU A 213 4.30 19.40 21.70
N PHE A 214 4.45 18.84 20.50
CA PHE A 214 4.96 19.59 19.34
C PHE A 214 4.06 20.75 18.95
N TYR A 215 2.74 20.54 18.96
CA TYR A 215 1.74 21.55 18.61
C TYR A 215 1.70 22.72 19.60
N GLN A 216 2.01 22.49 20.88
CA GLN A 216 2.10 23.53 21.90
C GLN A 216 3.47 24.23 21.89
N ALA A 217 4.54 23.52 21.52
CA ALA A 217 5.91 24.05 21.55
C ALA A 217 6.28 24.87 20.30
N PHE A 218 5.68 24.57 19.15
CA PHE A 218 6.00 25.21 17.87
C PHE A 218 4.75 25.66 17.12
N ASP A 219 4.87 26.70 16.32
CA ASP A 219 3.82 27.18 15.42
C ASP A 219 3.69 26.25 14.21
N VAL A 220 2.97 25.14 14.42
CA VAL A 220 2.71 24.11 13.39
C VAL A 220 1.57 24.54 12.47
N GLY A 221 1.85 24.61 11.16
CA GLY A 221 0.86 24.87 10.11
C GLY A 221 0.75 26.33 9.68
N THR A 222 1.52 27.23 10.28
CA THR A 222 1.61 28.64 9.86
C THR A 222 2.58 28.79 8.68
N PRO A 223 2.19 29.48 7.59
CA PRO A 223 3.10 29.73 6.48
C PRO A 223 4.30 30.59 6.92
N GLY A 224 5.52 30.17 6.58
CA GLY A 224 6.74 30.92 6.89
C GLY A 224 7.38 30.58 8.24
N THR A 225 6.84 29.64 9.00
CA THR A 225 7.52 29.04 10.16
C THR A 225 8.30 27.80 9.76
N ASP A 226 9.13 27.29 10.67
CA ASP A 226 9.94 26.08 10.46
C ASP A 226 9.08 24.82 10.25
N TYR A 227 7.80 24.85 10.66
CA TYR A 227 6.87 23.72 10.59
C TYR A 227 5.57 24.04 9.83
N PRO A 228 5.61 24.28 8.51
CA PRO A 228 4.46 24.77 7.74
C PRO A 228 3.36 23.72 7.46
N ALA A 229 3.51 22.48 7.93
CA ALA A 229 2.58 21.35 7.75
C ALA A 229 2.02 21.22 6.30
N PRO A 230 2.87 21.04 5.28
CA PRO A 230 2.45 21.10 3.88
C PRO A 230 1.39 20.05 3.52
N PHE A 231 1.49 18.82 4.05
CA PHE A 231 0.52 17.76 3.81
C PHE A 231 -0.87 18.08 4.36
N ALA A 232 -0.96 18.76 5.52
CA ALA A 232 -2.24 19.17 6.07
C ALA A 232 -2.95 20.15 5.12
N ARG A 233 -2.20 21.06 4.49
CA ARG A 233 -2.74 21.99 3.49
C ARG A 233 -3.21 21.24 2.24
N ILE A 234 -2.44 20.26 1.76
CA ILE A 234 -2.81 19.43 0.60
C ILE A 234 -4.11 18.66 0.87
N TYR A 235 -4.22 17.98 2.01
CA TYR A 235 -5.42 17.18 2.33
C TYR A 235 -6.65 18.05 2.61
N ARG A 236 -6.47 19.23 3.21
CA ARG A 236 -7.53 20.22 3.35
C ARG A 236 -8.02 20.70 1.99
N SER A 237 -7.11 21.05 1.08
CA SER A 237 -7.49 21.45 -0.29
C SER A 237 -8.22 20.35 -1.03
N LEU A 238 -7.79 19.09 -0.88
CA LEU A 238 -8.50 17.95 -1.46
C LEU A 238 -9.89 17.75 -0.87
N ALA A 239 -10.05 17.98 0.44
CA ALA A 239 -11.35 17.90 1.11
C ALA A 239 -12.31 19.00 0.67
N ILE A 240 -11.81 20.23 0.48
CA ILE A 240 -12.58 21.36 -0.08
C ILE A 240 -12.99 21.04 -1.52
N LEU A 241 -12.04 20.57 -2.34
CA LEU A 241 -12.32 20.17 -3.72
C LEU A 241 -13.39 19.07 -3.80
N GLY A 242 -13.36 18.11 -2.87
CA GLY A 242 -14.39 17.10 -2.72
C GLY A 242 -15.73 17.75 -2.39
N ALA A 243 -15.80 18.54 -1.32
CA ALA A 243 -17.02 19.18 -0.83
C ALA A 243 -17.69 20.13 -1.84
N ASP A 244 -16.93 20.75 -2.73
CA ASP A 244 -17.44 21.59 -3.82
C ASP A 244 -18.01 20.77 -5.00
N GLY A 245 -17.85 19.45 -4.98
CA GLY A 245 -18.51 18.50 -5.88
C GLY A 245 -17.78 18.20 -7.19
N PHE A 246 -18.26 17.15 -7.88
CA PHE A 246 -17.62 16.59 -9.08
C PHE A 246 -17.67 17.48 -10.33
N GLY A 247 -18.56 18.49 -10.36
CA GLY A 247 -18.93 19.22 -11.58
C GLY A 247 -18.23 20.57 -11.79
N SER A 248 -17.87 21.29 -10.73
CA SER A 248 -17.36 22.67 -10.83
C SER A 248 -15.86 22.81 -10.62
N SER A 249 -15.23 21.90 -9.86
CA SER A 249 -13.88 22.12 -9.35
C SER A 249 -12.80 21.19 -9.93
N LEU A 250 -13.19 20.07 -10.54
CA LEU A 250 -12.24 19.15 -11.20
C LEU A 250 -11.87 19.64 -12.62
N PRO A 251 -10.60 19.44 -13.06
CA PRO A 251 -10.21 19.67 -14.44
C PRO A 251 -11.09 18.90 -15.43
N LYS A 252 -11.36 19.51 -16.60
CA LYS A 252 -12.13 18.88 -17.68
C LYS A 252 -11.53 17.49 -18.00
N HIS A 253 -12.39 16.49 -18.13
CA HIS A 253 -12.03 15.08 -18.40
C HIS A 253 -11.27 14.33 -17.30
N CYS A 254 -11.09 14.88 -16.09
CA CYS A 254 -10.38 14.19 -15.00
C CYS A 254 -11.02 12.82 -14.65
N LEU A 255 -12.34 12.78 -14.48
CA LEU A 255 -13.07 11.53 -14.20
C LEU A 255 -13.02 10.57 -15.39
N THR A 256 -13.16 11.08 -16.61
CA THR A 256 -13.03 10.28 -17.85
C THR A 256 -11.67 9.60 -17.91
N LEU A 257 -10.59 10.32 -17.64
CA LEU A 257 -9.24 9.76 -17.58
C LEU A 257 -9.10 8.75 -16.44
N CYS A 258 -9.68 9.02 -15.28
CA CYS A 258 -9.65 8.07 -14.16
C CYS A 258 -10.34 6.74 -14.51
N TYR A 259 -11.52 6.78 -15.12
CA TYR A 259 -12.22 5.58 -15.60
C TYR A 259 -11.46 4.90 -16.76
N ALA A 260 -10.91 5.67 -17.70
CA ALA A 260 -10.10 5.12 -18.79
C ALA A 260 -8.87 4.36 -18.27
N PHE A 261 -8.09 4.97 -17.38
CA PHE A 261 -6.90 4.35 -16.78
C PHE A 261 -7.25 3.18 -15.85
N PHE A 262 -8.38 3.25 -15.14
CA PHE A 262 -8.89 2.12 -14.35
C PHE A 262 -9.21 0.92 -15.24
N SER A 263 -10.01 1.14 -16.29
CA SER A 263 -10.41 0.09 -17.24
C SER A 263 -9.21 -0.46 -18.00
N ALA A 264 -8.27 0.40 -18.42
CA ALA A 264 -7.04 -0.02 -19.08
C ALA A 264 -6.18 -0.90 -18.15
N ALA A 265 -5.99 -0.51 -16.89
CA ALA A 265 -5.23 -1.31 -15.92
C ALA A 265 -5.90 -2.67 -15.67
N PHE A 266 -7.22 -2.70 -15.50
CA PHE A 266 -7.99 -3.92 -15.35
C PHE A 266 -7.81 -4.85 -16.57
N LEU A 267 -7.92 -4.30 -17.78
CA LEU A 267 -7.78 -5.06 -19.03
C LEU A 267 -6.35 -5.57 -19.22
N ILE A 268 -5.33 -4.77 -18.91
CA ILE A 268 -3.92 -5.19 -18.99
C ILE A 268 -3.68 -6.39 -18.07
N SER A 269 -4.16 -6.34 -16.84
CA SER A 269 -4.00 -7.44 -15.87
C SER A 269 -4.79 -8.69 -16.30
N PHE A 270 -5.97 -8.52 -16.88
CA PHE A 270 -6.73 -9.63 -17.47
C PHE A 270 -6.00 -10.27 -18.66
N VAL A 271 -5.54 -9.46 -19.62
CA VAL A 271 -4.79 -9.93 -20.80
C VAL A 271 -3.52 -10.65 -20.37
N LYS A 272 -2.81 -10.13 -19.37
CA LYS A 272 -1.61 -10.76 -18.81
C LYS A 272 -1.89 -12.15 -18.25
N ASP A 273 -2.97 -12.31 -17.49
CA ASP A 273 -3.36 -13.60 -16.93
C ASP A 273 -3.82 -14.59 -18.02
N VAL A 274 -4.54 -14.13 -19.05
CA VAL A 274 -5.00 -14.97 -20.18
C VAL A 274 -3.83 -15.37 -21.09
N ALA A 275 -2.87 -14.48 -21.32
CA ALA A 275 -1.68 -14.75 -22.13
C ALA A 275 -0.74 -15.78 -21.48
N GLY A 276 -0.90 -16.07 -20.18
CA GLY A 276 -0.21 -17.14 -19.47
C GLY A 276 1.31 -17.03 -19.53
N LYS A 277 1.98 -18.13 -19.92
CA LYS A 277 3.45 -18.23 -20.03
C LYS A 277 4.01 -17.86 -21.41
N SER A 278 3.20 -17.29 -22.30
CA SER A 278 3.68 -16.84 -23.61
C SER A 278 4.84 -15.85 -23.42
N THR A 279 5.86 -15.91 -24.30
CA THR A 279 7.01 -14.97 -24.30
C THR A 279 6.55 -13.51 -24.30
N VAL A 280 5.37 -13.23 -24.87
CA VAL A 280 4.74 -11.91 -24.92
C VAL A 280 4.30 -11.42 -23.52
N ALA A 281 3.86 -12.31 -22.63
CA ALA A 281 3.38 -11.94 -21.29
C ALA A 281 4.49 -11.33 -20.40
N ARG A 282 5.76 -11.61 -20.71
CA ARG A 282 6.92 -11.01 -20.03
C ARG A 282 7.06 -9.51 -20.28
N PHE A 283 6.59 -9.03 -21.42
CA PHE A 283 6.69 -7.62 -21.82
C PHE A 283 5.47 -6.79 -21.39
N ILE A 284 4.42 -7.44 -20.87
CA ILE A 284 3.23 -6.73 -20.40
C ILE A 284 3.55 -6.09 -19.04
N PRO A 285 3.50 -4.75 -18.95
CA PRO A 285 3.85 -4.06 -17.73
C PRO A 285 2.82 -4.33 -16.63
N ILE A 286 3.21 -4.10 -15.38
CA ILE A 286 2.30 -4.19 -14.24
C ILE A 286 1.75 -2.78 -13.97
N PRO A 287 0.44 -2.53 -14.16
CA PRO A 287 -0.11 -1.18 -14.07
C PRO A 287 0.14 -0.51 -12.71
N THR A 288 0.05 -1.26 -11.61
CA THR A 288 0.33 -0.74 -10.27
C THR A 288 1.78 -0.26 -10.15
N ALA A 289 2.76 -1.07 -10.58
CA ALA A 289 4.17 -0.70 -10.51
C ALA A 289 4.50 0.54 -11.37
N MET A 290 3.87 0.68 -12.55
CA MET A 290 4.01 1.89 -13.37
C MET A 290 3.41 3.14 -12.72
N ALA A 291 2.34 2.97 -11.94
CA ALA A 291 1.61 4.10 -11.36
C ALA A 291 2.35 4.76 -10.19
N ILE A 292 3.28 4.08 -9.52
CA ILE A 292 3.97 4.61 -8.33
C ILE A 292 4.91 5.78 -8.68
N PRO A 293 5.85 5.66 -9.64
CA PRO A 293 6.67 6.79 -10.04
C PRO A 293 5.85 7.96 -10.61
N LEU A 294 4.75 7.66 -11.31
CA LEU A 294 3.84 8.70 -11.80
C LEU A 294 3.13 9.45 -10.67
N TYR A 295 2.97 8.83 -9.50
CA TYR A 295 2.33 9.45 -8.35
C TYR A 295 3.31 10.28 -7.49
N PHE A 296 4.49 9.75 -7.20
CA PHE A 296 5.45 10.40 -6.31
C PHE A 296 6.47 11.29 -7.04
N GLY A 297 6.74 11.03 -8.31
CA GLY A 297 7.68 11.81 -9.12
C GLY A 297 8.69 10.95 -9.87
N SER A 298 9.34 11.58 -10.86
CA SER A 298 10.31 10.93 -11.73
C SER A 298 11.56 10.44 -11.01
N TYR A 299 11.95 11.05 -9.89
CA TYR A 299 13.12 10.64 -9.11
C TYR A 299 13.03 9.17 -8.68
N LEU A 300 11.88 8.73 -8.14
CA LEU A 300 11.66 7.31 -7.80
C LEU A 300 11.77 6.40 -9.02
N GLY A 301 11.27 6.84 -10.17
CA GLY A 301 11.35 6.07 -11.41
C GLY A 301 12.80 5.89 -11.89
N ILE A 302 13.62 6.93 -11.74
CA ILE A 302 15.05 6.90 -12.08
C ILE A 302 15.79 5.96 -11.14
N ASP A 303 15.55 6.06 -9.83
CA ASP A 303 16.19 5.21 -8.82
C ASP A 303 15.84 3.73 -9.01
N MET A 304 14.57 3.42 -9.27
CA MET A 304 14.12 2.05 -9.57
C MET A 304 14.75 1.51 -10.85
N CYS A 305 14.89 2.34 -11.88
CA CYS A 305 15.54 1.98 -13.14
C CYS A 305 17.03 1.67 -12.92
N LEU A 306 17.73 2.54 -12.20
CA LEU A 306 19.15 2.37 -11.89
C LEU A 306 19.39 1.10 -11.05
N GLY A 307 18.59 0.90 -10.00
CA GLY A 307 18.65 -0.31 -9.17
C GLY A 307 18.38 -1.59 -9.97
N SER A 308 17.36 -1.56 -10.85
CA SER A 308 17.04 -2.69 -11.73
C SER A 308 18.17 -2.98 -12.72
N PHE A 309 18.81 -1.94 -13.25
CA PHE A 309 19.96 -2.09 -14.16
C PHE A 309 21.16 -2.73 -13.45
N ILE A 310 21.46 -2.29 -12.22
CA ILE A 310 22.55 -2.86 -11.40
C ILE A 310 22.30 -4.35 -11.15
N ILE A 311 21.10 -4.72 -10.70
CA ILE A 311 20.74 -6.13 -10.46
C ILE A 311 20.77 -6.92 -11.76
N TYR A 312 20.27 -6.37 -12.86
CA TYR A 312 20.30 -7.03 -14.17
C TYR A 312 21.72 -7.34 -14.65
N VAL A 313 22.65 -6.40 -14.50
CA VAL A 313 24.07 -6.62 -14.82
C VAL A 313 24.68 -7.65 -13.87
N TRP A 314 24.37 -7.58 -12.58
CA TRP A 314 24.89 -8.53 -11.59
C TRP A 314 24.39 -9.96 -11.85
N GLU A 315 23.12 -10.16 -12.18
CA GLU A 315 22.55 -11.46 -12.56
C GLU A 315 23.22 -12.06 -13.81
N ARG A 316 23.67 -11.22 -14.74
CA ARG A 316 24.42 -11.64 -15.94
C ARG A 316 25.84 -12.10 -15.63
N VAL A 317 26.44 -11.58 -14.56
CA VAL A 317 27.80 -11.92 -14.14
C VAL A 317 27.79 -13.12 -13.19
N ASP A 318 27.00 -13.05 -12.12
CA ASP A 318 26.90 -14.10 -11.10
C ASP A 318 25.48 -14.14 -10.53
N ARG A 319 24.66 -15.01 -11.12
CA ARG A 319 23.25 -15.20 -10.75
C ARG A 319 23.09 -15.69 -9.31
N ALA A 320 23.96 -16.58 -8.84
CA ALA A 320 23.84 -17.16 -7.50
C ALA A 320 24.09 -16.12 -6.41
N LYS A 321 25.09 -15.24 -6.59
CA LYS A 321 25.33 -14.14 -5.66
C LYS A 321 24.27 -13.05 -5.75
N ALA A 322 23.80 -12.71 -6.95
CA ALA A 322 22.75 -11.72 -7.12
C ALA A 322 21.45 -12.14 -6.40
N GLU A 323 21.04 -13.41 -6.55
CA GLU A 323 19.85 -13.94 -5.85
C GLU A 323 20.04 -14.00 -4.32
N ALA A 324 21.26 -14.27 -3.84
CA ALA A 324 21.55 -14.36 -2.41
C ALA A 324 21.74 -13.01 -1.69
N PHE A 325 22.45 -12.07 -2.32
CA PHE A 325 22.87 -10.80 -1.71
C PHE A 325 22.13 -9.57 -2.24
N GLY A 326 21.42 -9.68 -3.37
CA GLY A 326 20.67 -8.58 -3.97
C GLY A 326 19.73 -7.88 -2.97
N PRO A 327 18.85 -8.61 -2.26
CA PRO A 327 17.97 -8.02 -1.25
C PRO A 327 18.74 -7.33 -0.10
N ALA A 328 19.88 -7.91 0.32
CA ALA A 328 20.69 -7.34 1.40
C ALA A 328 21.36 -6.02 0.98
N VAL A 329 21.89 -5.94 -0.24
CA VAL A 329 22.48 -4.71 -0.80
C VAL A 329 21.41 -3.64 -0.99
N ALA A 330 20.25 -4.01 -1.55
CA ALA A 330 19.13 -3.08 -1.71
C ALA A 330 18.68 -2.49 -0.36
N SER A 331 18.51 -3.33 0.67
CA SER A 331 18.18 -2.88 2.01
C SER A 331 19.27 -1.96 2.61
N GLY A 332 20.55 -2.24 2.34
CA GLY A 332 21.66 -1.41 2.78
C GLY A 332 21.65 -0.02 2.15
N LEU A 333 21.37 0.07 0.85
CA LEU A 333 21.25 1.35 0.13
C LEU A 333 20.05 2.18 0.64
N MET A 334 18.90 1.53 0.86
CA MET A 334 17.73 2.19 1.45
C MET A 334 17.99 2.69 2.87
N CYS A 335 18.63 1.87 3.70
CA CYS A 335 19.03 2.25 5.06
C CYS A 335 20.02 3.43 5.04
N GLY A 336 21.02 3.39 4.14
CA GLY A 336 21.99 4.48 3.99
C GLY A 336 21.34 5.81 3.61
N ALA A 337 20.37 5.79 2.68
CA ALA A 337 19.59 6.98 2.35
C ALA A 337 18.77 7.49 3.55
N GLY A 338 18.17 6.58 4.33
CA GLY A 338 17.49 6.94 5.58
C GLY A 338 18.43 7.54 6.64
N MET A 339 19.64 7.02 6.78
CA MET A 339 20.63 7.57 7.72
C MET A 339 21.07 8.99 7.36
N TRP A 340 21.00 9.37 6.08
CA TRP A 340 21.34 10.72 5.62
C TRP A 340 20.39 11.81 6.13
N THR A 341 19.16 11.46 6.52
CA THR A 341 18.19 12.44 7.04
C THR A 341 18.65 13.05 8.37
N LEU A 342 19.48 12.34 9.15
CA LEU A 342 20.04 12.85 10.41
C LEU A 342 21.05 13.98 10.16
N PRO A 343 22.13 13.80 9.37
CA PRO A 343 22.98 14.90 8.93
C PRO A 343 22.20 16.04 8.29
N GLU A 344 21.23 15.75 7.41
CA GLU A 344 20.39 16.77 6.78
C GLU A 344 19.62 17.60 7.82
N SER A 345 19.03 16.95 8.82
CA SER A 345 18.34 17.62 9.92
C SER A 345 19.29 18.50 10.75
N VAL A 346 20.51 18.01 11.02
CA VAL A 346 21.55 18.80 11.72
C VAL A 346 21.98 20.01 10.90
N LEU A 347 22.21 19.85 9.60
CA LEU A 347 22.54 20.94 8.68
C LEU A 347 21.42 21.98 8.59
N SER A 348 20.16 21.51 8.56
CA SER A 348 18.98 22.38 8.58
C SER A 348 18.86 23.14 9.89
N LEU A 349 19.09 22.49 11.04
CA LEU A 349 19.11 23.14 12.35
C LEU A 349 20.23 24.17 12.47
N ALA A 350 21.39 23.88 11.87
CA ALA A 350 22.52 24.79 11.79
C ALA A 350 22.33 25.92 10.75
N ASN A 351 21.17 26.00 10.06
CA ASN A 351 20.86 26.96 9.01
C ASN A 351 21.96 27.04 7.93
N VAL A 352 22.60 25.90 7.61
CA VAL A 352 23.64 25.84 6.59
C VAL A 352 22.99 26.07 5.24
N LYS A 353 23.36 27.17 4.57
CA LYS A 353 22.87 27.47 3.23
C LYS A 353 23.38 26.40 2.26
N PRO A 354 22.50 25.77 1.46
CA PRO A 354 22.93 24.81 0.47
C PRO A 354 23.88 25.49 -0.53
N PRO A 355 24.99 24.84 -0.92
CA PRO A 355 26.00 25.44 -1.80
C PRO A 355 25.46 25.69 -3.22
N ILE A 356 24.33 25.07 -3.59
CA ILE A 356 23.68 25.22 -4.89
C ILE A 356 22.17 25.40 -4.66
N CYS A 357 21.63 26.57 -5.00
CA CYS A 357 20.19 26.80 -5.12
C CYS A 357 19.79 26.62 -6.59
N MET A 358 19.07 25.54 -6.91
CA MET A 358 18.45 25.38 -8.22
C MET A 358 17.03 25.94 -8.18
N THR A 359 16.80 27.06 -8.87
CA THR A 359 15.48 27.65 -9.05
C THR A 359 14.98 27.37 -10.45
N PHE A 360 13.90 26.60 -10.58
CA PHE A 360 13.25 26.35 -11.85
C PHE A 360 12.31 27.50 -12.18
N LEU A 361 12.77 28.43 -13.02
CA LEU A 361 12.00 29.58 -13.48
C LEU A 361 11.16 29.21 -14.70
N SER A 362 9.94 29.75 -14.79
CA SER A 362 9.16 29.66 -16.03
C SER A 362 9.92 30.39 -17.16
N ARG A 363 9.75 29.96 -18.42
CA ARG A 363 10.48 30.55 -19.55
C ARG A 363 10.34 32.08 -19.63
N LYS A 364 9.14 32.62 -19.37
CA LYS A 364 8.88 34.07 -19.29
C LYS A 364 9.68 34.75 -18.17
N THR A 365 9.75 34.13 -17.00
CA THR A 365 10.47 34.66 -15.84
C THR A 365 11.98 34.58 -16.07
N TYR A 366 12.46 33.50 -16.70
CA TYR A 366 13.86 33.34 -17.09
C TYR A 366 14.29 34.39 -18.10
N GLU A 367 13.51 34.62 -19.16
CA GLU A 367 13.80 35.66 -20.17
C GLU A 367 13.84 37.06 -19.56
N SER A 368 12.92 37.36 -18.63
CA SER A 368 12.88 38.65 -17.93
C SER A 368 14.08 38.83 -16.99
N LEU A 369 14.48 37.76 -16.28
CA LEU A 369 15.64 37.78 -15.40
C LEU A 369 16.94 37.88 -16.21
N HIS A 370 17.01 37.18 -17.34
CA HIS A 370 18.17 37.20 -18.23
C HIS A 370 18.35 38.57 -18.89
N ALA A 371 17.27 39.26 -19.25
CA ALA A 371 17.31 40.62 -19.79
C ALA A 371 17.83 41.66 -18.77
N VAL A 372 17.71 41.39 -17.46
CA VAL A 372 18.22 42.25 -16.38
C VAL A 372 19.66 41.90 -16.00
N LEU A 373 20.10 40.66 -16.23
CA LEU A 373 21.42 40.15 -15.83
C LEU A 373 22.46 40.12 -16.96
N SER A 374 22.06 40.30 -18.21
CA SER A 374 22.99 40.48 -19.33
C SER A 374 23.47 41.94 -19.39
N PRO A 375 24.80 42.22 -19.35
CA PRO A 375 25.35 43.57 -19.39
C PRO A 375 25.10 44.31 -20.71
#